data_AF-E2ASR4-F1
#
_entry.id   AF-E2ASR4-F1
#
_cell.length_a   1.000
_cell.length_b   1.000
_cell.length_c   1.000
_cell.angle_alpha   90.00
_cell.angle_beta   90.00
_cell.angle_gamma   90.00
#
_symmetry.space_group_name_H-M   'P 1'
#
loop_
_entity.id
_entity.type
_entity.pdbx_description
1 polymer ?
#
loop_
_entity_poly.entity_id
_entity_poly.type
_entity_poly.pdbx_seq_one_letter_code
_entity_poly.pdbx_strand_id
1 'polypeptide(L)'
;MRYGCRIYNAQCSCGYGCKSEYRYNNNDDCKLALKGGRSDECSRTKPCQNEGLCSQISSEPGFKCRCEGTGFYGTYCEIRCPRADNLLFQGQFPYECVII
;
A
#
# COMPACT_ATOMS: atom_id res chain seq x y z
N MET A 1 7.57 -12.93 14.17
CA MET A 1 6.31 -12.19 13.94
C MET A 1 6.10 -11.26 15.13
N ARG A 2 5.72 -10.01 14.91
CA ARG A 2 5.50 -9.01 15.97
C ARG A 2 4.16 -8.32 15.74
N TYR A 3 3.46 -7.98 16.82
CA TYR A 3 2.28 -7.13 16.74
C TYR A 3 2.71 -5.72 16.33
N GLY A 4 2.00 -5.15 15.37
CA GLY A 4 2.23 -3.79 14.94
C GLY A 4 0.99 -3.20 14.30
N CYS A 5 1.04 -1.90 14.06
CA CYS A 5 -0.01 -1.11 13.47
C CYS A 5 0.53 -0.32 12.28
N ARG A 6 -0.31 -0.15 11.27
CA ARG A 6 -0.05 0.70 10.12
C ARG A 6 -1.29 1.51 9.81
N ILE A 7 -1.11 2.66 9.16
CA ILE A 7 -2.23 3.42 8.64
C ILE A 7 -2.57 2.90 7.25
N TYR A 8 -3.84 2.58 7.08
CA TYR A 8 -4.44 2.06 5.86
C TYR A 8 -5.72 2.83 5.59
N ASN A 9 -5.80 3.53 4.47
CA ASN A 9 -6.97 4.33 4.10
C ASN A 9 -7.45 5.29 5.21
N ALA A 10 -6.52 6.05 5.81
CA ALA A 10 -6.78 6.93 6.96
C ALA A 10 -7.38 6.23 8.20
N GLN A 11 -7.18 4.92 8.33
CA GLN A 11 -7.57 4.13 9.49
C GLN A 11 -6.38 3.31 10.02
N CYS A 12 -6.31 3.14 11.33
CA CYS A 12 -5.30 2.29 11.95
C CYS A 12 -5.66 0.81 11.81
N SER A 13 -4.90 0.09 11.00
CA SER A 13 -4.97 -1.36 10.87
C SER A 13 -3.83 -1.99 11.67
N CYS A 14 -4.17 -2.79 12.68
CA CYS A 14 -3.20 -3.49 13.51
C CYS A 14 -3.32 -5.00 13.35
N GLY A 15 -2.19 -5.69 13.45
CA GLY A 15 -2.13 -7.13 13.31
C GLY A 15 -0.76 -7.70 13.65
N TYR A 16 -0.62 -8.99 13.46
CA TYR A 16 0.67 -9.68 13.59
C TYR A 16 1.31 -9.83 12.21
N GLY A 17 2.60 -9.54 12.12
CA GLY A 17 3.36 -9.76 10.88
C GLY A 17 4.81 -9.30 10.98
N CYS A 18 5.33 -8.77 9.88
CA CYS A 18 6.73 -8.34 9.77
C CYS A 18 6.91 -6.90 10.25
N LYS A 19 8.03 -6.62 10.93
CA LYS A 19 8.36 -5.28 11.46
C LYS A 19 8.45 -4.22 10.34
N SER A 20 8.81 -4.64 9.12
CA SER A 20 8.87 -3.78 7.94
C SER A 20 7.50 -3.27 7.48
N GLU A 21 6.42 -4.03 7.73
CA GLU A 21 5.07 -3.68 7.28
C GLU A 21 4.32 -2.77 8.27
N TYR A 22 4.73 -2.76 9.53
CA TYR A 22 4.07 -2.02 10.60
C TYR A 22 4.96 -0.88 11.11
N ARG A 23 4.60 0.35 10.74
CA ARG A 23 5.29 1.59 11.15
C ARG A 23 5.18 1.85 12.65
N TYR A 24 4.04 1.50 13.23
CA TYR A 24 3.72 1.77 14.62
C TYR A 24 3.72 0.47 15.41
N ASN A 25 4.16 0.54 16.67
CA ASN A 25 4.15 -0.64 17.54
C ASN A 25 2.78 -0.91 18.15
N ASN A 26 2.00 0.16 18.37
CA ASN A 26 0.74 0.13 19.09
C ASN A 26 -0.34 0.93 18.34
N ASN A 27 -1.61 0.66 18.67
CA ASN A 27 -2.74 1.33 18.05
C ASN A 27 -2.80 2.82 18.43
N ASP A 28 -2.44 3.15 19.67
CA ASP A 28 -2.43 4.53 20.16
C ASP A 28 -1.43 5.40 19.41
N ASP A 29 -0.23 4.88 19.16
CA ASP A 29 0.83 5.55 18.39
C ASP A 29 0.36 5.83 16.95
N CYS A 30 -0.31 4.84 16.34
CA CYS A 30 -0.94 5.00 15.04
C CYS A 30 -2.05 6.08 15.06
N LYS A 31 -2.93 6.08 16.06
CA LYS A 31 -4.00 7.07 16.20
C LYS A 31 -3.45 8.47 16.47
N LEU A 32 -2.36 8.58 17.22
CA LEU A 32 -1.66 9.84 17.46
C LEU A 32 -1.05 10.37 16.18
N ALA A 33 -0.48 9.51 15.33
CA ALA A 33 -0.01 9.91 14.01
C ALA A 33 -1.15 10.39 13.11
N LEU A 34 -2.29 9.67 13.13
CA LEU A 34 -3.50 10.05 12.40
C LEU A 34 -4.06 11.41 12.85
N LYS A 35 -4.06 11.68 14.17
CA LYS A 35 -4.57 12.93 14.78
C LYS A 35 -3.59 14.10 14.70
N GLY A 36 -2.29 13.83 14.76
CA GLY A 36 -1.23 14.84 14.93
C GLY A 36 -0.71 15.46 13.63
N GLY A 37 -1.30 15.15 12.47
CA GLY A 37 -0.86 15.67 11.17
C GLY A 37 0.54 15.19 10.75
N ARG A 38 1.17 14.31 11.53
CA ARG A 38 2.45 13.67 11.19
C ARG A 38 2.20 12.48 10.28
N SER A 39 2.25 12.79 8.99
CA SER A 39 2.52 11.88 7.89
C SER A 39 1.50 10.78 7.64
N ASP A 40 0.24 11.13 7.37
CA ASP A 40 -0.46 10.42 6.30
C ASP A 40 0.09 10.90 4.95
N GLU A 41 1.28 10.42 4.56
CA GLU A 41 1.80 10.61 3.20
C GLU A 41 0.74 10.18 2.18
N CYS A 42 0.04 9.10 2.49
CA CYS A 42 -1.14 8.61 1.77
C CYS A 42 -2.28 9.64 1.60
N SER A 43 -2.66 10.38 2.63
CA SER A 43 -3.74 11.38 2.51
C SER A 43 -3.24 12.74 2.03
N ARG A 44 -1.99 13.09 2.34
CA ARG A 44 -1.42 14.41 2.08
C ARG A 44 -0.95 14.55 0.64
N THR A 45 -0.21 13.59 0.12
CA THR A 45 0.29 13.62 -1.27
C THR A 45 -0.54 12.75 -2.21
N LYS A 46 -1.41 11.87 -1.69
CA LYS A 46 -2.18 10.88 -2.48
C LYS A 46 -1.33 10.28 -3.61
N PRO A 47 -0.24 9.59 -3.26
CA PRO A 47 0.74 9.13 -4.25
C PRO A 47 0.16 8.07 -5.20
N CYS A 48 -0.79 7.25 -4.72
CA CYS A 48 -1.38 6.17 -5.52
C CYS A 48 -2.42 6.72 -6.50
N GLN A 49 -2.25 6.42 -7.78
CA GLN A 49 -3.17 6.75 -8.87
C GLN A 49 -4.20 5.64 -9.08
N ASN A 50 -5.19 5.88 -9.95
CA ASN A 50 -6.16 4.87 -10.43
C ASN A 50 -6.81 4.05 -9.31
N GLU A 51 -7.34 4.73 -8.28
CA GLU A 51 -8.01 4.11 -7.13
C GLU A 51 -7.12 3.15 -6.30
N GLY A 52 -5.80 3.26 -6.43
CA GLY A 52 -4.84 2.50 -5.65
C GLY A 52 -4.92 2.79 -4.15
N LEU A 53 -4.84 1.72 -3.35
CA LEU A 53 -4.94 1.78 -1.90
C LEU A 53 -3.57 2.09 -1.28
N CYS A 54 -3.43 3.27 -0.68
CA CYS A 54 -2.19 3.64 -0.01
C CYS A 54 -2.10 3.07 1.41
N SER A 55 -0.96 2.44 1.72
CA SER A 55 -0.63 1.87 3.02
C SER A 55 0.69 2.45 3.51
N GLN A 56 0.75 2.96 4.73
CA GLN A 56 2.03 3.37 5.31
C GLN A 56 2.85 2.16 5.78
N ILE A 57 4.15 2.18 5.53
CA ILE A 57 5.08 1.12 5.92
C ILE A 57 6.31 1.71 6.63
N SER A 58 7.07 0.87 7.32
CA SER A 58 8.31 1.29 8.01
C SER A 58 9.49 1.42 7.05
N SER A 59 9.44 0.75 5.90
CA SER A 59 10.50 0.75 4.91
C SER A 59 10.45 2.01 4.04
N GLU A 60 11.61 2.56 3.68
CA GLU A 60 11.73 3.68 2.76
C GLU A 60 11.10 3.32 1.39
N PRO A 61 10.24 4.18 0.79
CA PRO A 61 10.00 5.61 1.09
C PRO A 61 9.01 5.92 2.24
N GLY A 62 8.48 4.92 2.94
CA GLY A 62 7.56 5.09 4.09
C GLY A 62 6.09 4.82 3.77
N PHE A 63 5.79 4.49 2.51
CA PHE A 63 4.47 4.11 2.04
C PHE A 63 4.56 3.07 0.91
N LYS A 64 3.46 2.37 0.67
CA LYS A 64 3.27 1.43 -0.44
C LYS A 64 1.86 1.56 -0.99
N CYS A 65 1.74 1.61 -2.31
CA CYS A 65 0.46 1.51 -3.00
C CYS A 65 0.11 0.03 -3.23
N ARG A 66 -1.16 -0.31 -3.01
CA ARG A 66 -1.74 -1.59 -3.42
C ARG A 66 -2.71 -1.35 -4.56
N CYS A 67 -2.37 -1.89 -5.72
CA CYS A 67 -3.15 -1.73 -6.95
C CYS A 67 -4.07 -2.94 -7.23
N GLU A 68 -4.10 -3.92 -6.31
CA GLU A 68 -4.94 -5.11 -6.42
C GLU A 68 -6.41 -4.74 -6.65
N GLY A 69 -7.01 -5.27 -7.72
CA GLY A 69 -8.40 -5.02 -8.07
C GLY A 69 -8.67 -3.71 -8.83
N THR A 70 -7.67 -2.84 -9.03
CA THR A 70 -7.85 -1.62 -9.85
C THR A 70 -7.61 -1.85 -11.33
N GLY A 71 -6.93 -2.94 -11.69
CA GLY A 71 -6.49 -3.20 -13.07
C GLY A 71 -5.24 -2.41 -13.46
N PHE A 72 -4.51 -1.89 -12.47
CA PHE A 72 -3.22 -1.23 -12.63
C PHE A 72 -2.16 -1.89 -11.74
N TYR A 73 -0.89 -1.63 -12.02
CA TYR A 73 0.26 -2.08 -11.23
C TYR A 73 1.37 -1.03 -11.26
N GLY A 74 2.42 -1.25 -10.48
CA GLY A 74 3.56 -0.34 -10.36
C GLY A 74 3.64 0.31 -8.98
N THR A 75 4.63 1.18 -8.79
CA THR A 75 4.90 1.80 -7.48
C THR A 75 3.75 2.72 -7.04
N TYR A 76 3.07 3.35 -8.00
CA TYR A 76 2.00 4.33 -7.81
C TYR A 76 0.71 3.92 -8.52
N CYS A 77 0.57 2.65 -8.93
CA CYS A 77 -0.55 2.18 -9.75
C CYS A 77 -0.68 2.96 -11.08
N GLU A 78 0.45 3.35 -11.67
CA GLU A 78 0.53 4.16 -12.88
C GLU A 78 0.46 3.32 -14.17
N ILE A 79 0.73 2.02 -14.10
CA ILE A 79 0.83 1.14 -15.27
C ILE A 79 -0.45 0.31 -15.40
N ARG A 80 -1.06 0.27 -16.59
CA ARG A 80 -2.23 -0.61 -16.83
C ARG A 80 -1.83 -2.07 -16.89
N CYS A 81 -2.60 -2.93 -16.24
CA CYS A 81 -2.40 -4.36 -16.30
C CYS A 81 -2.49 -4.86 -17.76
N PRO A 82 -1.56 -5.73 -18.18
CA PRO A 82 -1.67 -6.36 -19.48
C PRO A 82 -2.91 -7.24 -19.55
N ARG A 83 -3.60 -7.16 -20.69
CA ARG A 83 -4.65 -8.13 -21.00
C ARG A 83 -3.99 -9.46 -21.35
N ALA A 84 -4.57 -10.56 -20.88
CA ALA A 84 -4.11 -11.93 -21.12
C ALA A 84 -3.98 -12.30 -22.62
N ASP A 85 -4.56 -11.47 -23.51
CA ASP A 85 -4.46 -11.61 -24.97
C ASP A 85 -3.17 -11.02 -25.57
N ASN A 86 -2.36 -10.29 -24.79
CA ASN A 86 -1.10 -9.75 -25.26
C ASN A 86 0.01 -10.80 -25.22
N LEU A 87 0.19 -11.50 -26.34
CA LEU A 87 1.33 -12.39 -26.66
C LEU A 87 2.71 -11.69 -26.59
N LEU A 88 2.74 -10.37 -26.38
CA LEU A 88 3.93 -9.54 -26.24
C LEU A 88 4.41 -9.36 -24.79
N PHE A 89 3.69 -9.91 -23.79
CA PHE A 89 4.16 -9.87 -22.40
C PHE A 89 5.28 -10.90 -22.19
N GLN A 90 6.49 -10.58 -22.66
CA GLN A 90 7.72 -11.31 -22.32
C GLN A 90 8.15 -10.93 -20.90
N GLY A 91 7.45 -11.42 -19.88
CA GLY A 91 7.77 -11.11 -18.49
C GLY A 91 6.88 -11.81 -17.46
N GLN A 92 7.31 -11.79 -16.21
CA GLN A 92 6.52 -12.30 -15.09
C GLN A 92 5.26 -11.44 -14.90
N PHE A 93 4.10 -12.07 -14.94
CA PHE A 93 2.82 -11.38 -14.81
C PHE A 93 2.73 -10.71 -13.42
N PRO A 94 2.35 -9.42 -13.32
CA PRO A 94 2.27 -8.75 -12.04
C PRO A 94 1.20 -9.40 -11.17
N TYR A 95 1.55 -9.75 -9.92
CA TYR A 95 0.58 -10.36 -8.99
C TYR A 95 -0.61 -9.43 -8.70
N GLU A 96 -0.38 -8.11 -8.74
CA GLU A 96 -1.44 -7.10 -8.55
C GLU A 96 -2.50 -7.11 -9.66
N CYS A 97 -2.17 -7.68 -10.83
CA CYS A 97 -3.06 -7.82 -11.98
C CYS A 97 -3.85 -9.14 -11.99
N VAL A 98 -3.56 -10.07 -11.08
CA VAL A 98 -4.25 -11.36 -11.02
C VAL A 98 -5.59 -11.14 -10.30
N ILE A 99 -6.69 -11.31 -11.04
CA ILE A 99 -8.03 -11.30 -10.47
C ILE A 99 -8.39 -12.75 -10.11
N ILE A 100 -8.65 -13.01 -8.83
CA ILE A 100 -9.01 -14.33 -8.28
C ILE A 100 -10.53 -14.39 -8.07
#